data_AF-A0A0U3BG57-F1
#
_entry.id   AF-A0A0U3BG57-F1
#
_cell.length_a   1.000
_cell.length_b   1.000
_cell.length_c   1.000
_cell.angle_alpha   90.00
_cell.angle_beta   90.00
_cell.angle_gamma   90.00
#
_symmetry.space_group_name_H-M   'P 1'
#
loop_
_entity.id
_entity.type
_entity.pdbx_description
1 polymer ?
#
loop_
_entity_poly.entity_id
_entity_poly.type
_entity_poly.pdbx_seq_one_letter_code
_entity_poly.pdbx_strand_id
1 'polypeptide(L)'
;MAEILPLVEARLRSALGEPDARADVTFLGTDRIEVLRFLDGDIVRYATLGMSGAPMADPTSPLADPVKGPRAELILSVRGGIADTDQVLRPLAVLAASPQVEGLIVAPGASLDLGKPLWTGAPFTSVLVAESGGLVEDLELDEPMEPVCFLPLLPMTHNEAAWKRVRGAQELQERWLTHGTDLRDPLRTSVPLD
;
A
#
# COMPACT_ATOMS: atom_id res chain seq x y z
N MET A 1 -25.80 -2.95 -2.70
CA MET A 1 -24.45 -2.37 -2.52
C MET A 1 -23.93 -2.08 -3.92
N ALA A 2 -23.57 -0.83 -4.21
CA ALA A 2 -22.75 -0.57 -5.39
C ALA A 2 -21.52 -1.47 -5.32
N GLU A 3 -21.12 -2.06 -6.44
CA GLU A 3 -19.84 -2.76 -6.49
C GLU A 3 -18.75 -1.70 -6.27
N ILE A 4 -18.18 -1.65 -5.06
CA ILE A 4 -17.17 -0.65 -4.67
C ILE A 4 -15.96 -0.73 -5.60
N LEU A 5 -15.56 -1.94 -5.98
CA LEU A 5 -14.34 -2.19 -6.77
C LEU A 5 -14.36 -1.50 -8.16
N PRO A 6 -15.45 -1.53 -8.96
CA PRO A 6 -15.57 -0.69 -10.15
C PRO A 6 -15.37 0.81 -9.91
N LEU A 7 -15.86 1.36 -8.79
CA LEU A 7 -15.67 2.79 -8.46
C LEU A 7 -14.21 3.08 -8.08
N VAL A 8 -13.59 2.17 -7.34
CA VAL A 8 -12.17 2.23 -6.96
C VAL A 8 -11.28 2.16 -8.20
N GLU A 9 -11.54 1.22 -9.11
CA GLU A 9 -10.82 1.12 -10.38
C GLU A 9 -11.00 2.39 -11.23
N ALA A 10 -12.21 2.93 -11.31
CA ALA A 10 -12.45 4.20 -12.00
C ALA A 10 -11.68 5.37 -11.38
N ARG A 11 -11.59 5.43 -10.04
CA ARG A 11 -10.80 6.44 -9.31
C ARG A 11 -9.31 6.30 -9.61
N LEU A 12 -8.76 5.09 -9.55
CA LEU A 12 -7.37 4.81 -9.92
C LEU A 12 -7.07 5.22 -11.37
N ARG A 13 -7.95 4.85 -12.31
CA ARG A 13 -7.79 5.20 -13.73
C ARG A 13 -7.85 6.69 -13.98
N SER A 14 -8.75 7.39 -13.30
CA SER A 14 -8.86 8.85 -13.40
C SER A 14 -7.60 9.56 -12.90
N ALA A 15 -6.93 9.01 -11.88
CA ALA A 15 -5.76 9.64 -11.28
C ALA A 15 -4.44 9.21 -11.96
N LEU A 16 -4.33 7.96 -12.39
CA LEU A 16 -3.07 7.33 -12.83
C LEU A 16 -3.04 6.98 -14.32
N GLY A 17 -4.15 7.14 -15.05
CA GLY A 17 -4.28 6.74 -16.45
C GLY A 17 -4.73 5.28 -16.62
N GLU A 18 -4.55 4.71 -17.80
CA GLU A 18 -4.90 3.30 -18.04
C GLU A 18 -3.82 2.36 -17.52
N PRO A 19 -4.18 1.26 -16.83
CA PRO A 19 -3.19 0.28 -16.40
C PRO A 19 -2.60 -0.43 -17.63
N ASP A 20 -1.29 -0.61 -17.66
CA ASP A 20 -0.60 -1.31 -18.73
C ASP A 20 -0.54 -2.83 -18.49
N ALA A 21 -0.64 -3.25 -17.22
CA ALA A 21 -0.69 -4.63 -16.82
C ALA A 21 -1.56 -4.84 -15.58
N ARG A 22 -1.98 -6.09 -15.37
CA ARG A 22 -2.80 -6.55 -14.26
C ARG A 22 -2.39 -7.97 -13.89
N ALA A 23 -2.32 -8.24 -12.60
CA ALA A 23 -2.20 -9.59 -12.07
C ALA A 23 -3.17 -9.78 -10.91
N ASP A 24 -3.68 -10.99 -10.75
CA ASP A 24 -4.56 -11.34 -9.64
C ASP A 24 -3.96 -12.44 -8.77
N VAL A 25 -4.26 -12.38 -7.48
CA VAL A 25 -3.89 -13.38 -6.49
C VAL A 25 -5.13 -13.69 -5.66
N THR A 26 -5.49 -14.96 -5.61
CA THR A 26 -6.55 -15.45 -4.72
C THR A 26 -5.91 -16.20 -3.57
N PHE A 27 -6.17 -15.79 -2.34
CA PHE A 27 -5.77 -16.54 -1.14
C PHE A 27 -6.92 -17.43 -0.69
N LEU A 28 -6.59 -18.57 -0.08
CA LEU A 28 -7.61 -19.48 0.40
C LEU A 28 -8.39 -18.81 1.53
N GLY A 29 -9.70 -18.61 1.32
CA GLY A 29 -10.58 -18.00 2.31
C GLY A 29 -10.64 -16.47 2.28
N THR A 30 -10.03 -15.82 1.29
CA THR A 30 -10.17 -14.37 1.06
C THR A 30 -10.78 -14.09 -0.31
N ASP A 31 -11.23 -12.86 -0.50
CA ASP A 31 -11.57 -12.37 -1.83
C ASP A 31 -10.31 -12.26 -2.70
N ARG A 32 -10.53 -12.18 -4.03
CA ARG A 32 -9.48 -11.97 -5.01
C ARG A 32 -8.89 -10.56 -4.85
N ILE A 33 -7.57 -10.46 -4.80
CA ILE A 33 -6.84 -9.19 -4.86
C ILE A 33 -6.17 -9.07 -6.23
N GLU A 34 -6.46 -7.99 -6.93
CA GLU A 34 -5.78 -7.59 -8.15
C GLU A 34 -4.69 -6.56 -7.82
N VAL A 35 -3.63 -6.54 -8.63
CA VAL A 35 -2.62 -5.49 -8.63
C VAL A 35 -2.50 -4.95 -10.05
N LEU A 36 -2.83 -3.67 -10.19
CA LEU A 36 -2.78 -2.90 -11.42
C LEU A 36 -1.45 -2.19 -11.53
N ARG A 37 -0.80 -2.25 -12.70
CA ARG A 37 0.42 -1.50 -13.00
C ARG A 37 0.10 -0.32 -13.91
N PHE A 38 0.63 0.85 -13.55
CA PHE A 38 0.50 2.09 -14.33
C PHE A 38 1.90 2.65 -14.62
N LEU A 39 2.11 3.13 -15.84
CA LEU A 39 3.35 3.75 -16.26
C LEU A 39 3.17 5.27 -16.32
N ASP A 40 4.12 6.01 -15.75
CA ASP A 40 4.15 7.48 -15.77
C ASP A 40 5.60 7.95 -15.92
N GLY A 41 6.02 8.14 -17.17
CA GLY A 41 7.40 8.49 -17.48
C GLY A 41 8.39 7.42 -16.99
N ASP A 42 9.25 7.79 -16.05
CA ASP A 42 10.21 6.90 -15.41
C ASP A 42 9.70 6.28 -14.11
N ILE A 43 8.45 6.52 -13.73
CA ILE A 43 7.79 5.93 -12.56
C ILE A 43 6.86 4.80 -12.99
N VAL A 44 6.95 3.69 -12.28
CA VAL A 44 5.99 2.58 -12.31
C VAL A 44 5.20 2.62 -11.00
N ARG A 45 3.87 2.57 -11.11
CA ARG A 45 2.97 2.52 -9.96
C ARG A 45 2.22 1.20 -9.94
N TYR A 46 2.17 0.58 -8.78
CA TYR A 46 1.39 -0.61 -8.52
C TYR A 46 0.29 -0.26 -7.53
N ALA A 47 -0.96 -0.45 -7.90
CA ALA A 47 -2.10 -0.21 -7.02
C ALA A 47 -2.86 -1.52 -6.80
N THR A 48 -3.25 -1.79 -5.57
CA THR A 48 -4.12 -2.93 -5.27
C THR A 48 -5.57 -2.59 -5.66
N LEU A 49 -6.34 -3.63 -5.99
CA LEU A 49 -7.77 -3.54 -6.21
C LEU A 49 -8.41 -4.79 -5.59
N GLY A 50 -9.12 -4.63 -4.48
CA GLY A 50 -9.80 -5.71 -3.78
C GLY A 50 -9.80 -5.56 -2.27
N MET A 51 -8.79 -4.90 -1.69
CA MET A 51 -8.67 -4.70 -0.23
C MET A 51 -9.86 -3.90 0.32
N SER A 52 -10.35 -2.92 -0.45
CA SER A 52 -11.49 -2.08 -0.12
C SER A 52 -12.85 -2.78 -0.24
N GLY A 53 -12.90 -3.99 -0.83
CA GLY A 53 -14.14 -4.74 -1.04
C GLY A 53 -14.85 -5.10 0.27
N ALA A 54 -14.09 -5.34 1.33
CA ALA A 54 -14.58 -5.53 2.69
C ALA A 54 -13.99 -4.46 3.63
N PRO A 55 -14.75 -3.97 4.63
CA PRO A 55 -14.18 -3.04 5.61
C PRO A 55 -13.17 -3.77 6.49
N MET A 56 -12.12 -3.07 6.91
CA MET A 56 -11.18 -3.58 7.90
C MET A 56 -11.89 -3.66 9.25
N ALA A 57 -11.83 -4.82 9.89
CA ALA A 57 -12.46 -5.04 11.18
C ALA A 57 -11.59 -4.50 12.31
N ASP A 58 -12.21 -3.82 13.28
CA ASP A 58 -11.56 -3.50 14.55
C ASP A 58 -11.28 -4.80 15.33
N PRO A 59 -10.01 -5.15 15.60
CA PRO A 59 -9.66 -6.38 16.31
C PRO A 59 -10.15 -6.40 17.77
N THR A 60 -10.56 -5.25 18.32
CA THR A 60 -11.13 -5.15 19.66
C THR A 60 -12.66 -5.30 19.68
N SER A 61 -13.32 -5.26 18.51
CA SER A 61 -14.76 -5.46 18.40
C SER A 61 -15.14 -6.94 18.49
N PRO A 62 -16.19 -7.31 19.25
CA PRO A 62 -16.66 -8.70 19.32
C PRO A 62 -17.32 -9.19 18.03
N LEU A 63 -17.71 -8.30 17.12
CA LEU A 63 -18.29 -8.64 15.82
C LEU A 63 -17.82 -7.65 14.75
N ALA A 64 -17.35 -8.18 13.62
CA ALA A 64 -17.02 -7.38 12.45
C ALA A 64 -18.32 -6.85 11.81
N ASP A 65 -18.41 -5.54 11.60
CA ASP A 65 -19.49 -4.92 10.83
C ASP A 65 -19.19 -5.11 9.33
N PRO A 66 -20.09 -5.71 8.54
CA PRO A 66 -19.83 -5.96 7.12
C PRO A 66 -19.90 -4.69 6.24
N VAL A 67 -20.35 -3.56 6.80
CA VAL A 67 -20.55 -2.30 6.08
C VAL A 67 -19.62 -1.21 6.59
N LYS A 68 -19.58 -1.00 7.91
CA LYS A 68 -18.78 0.04 8.58
C LYS A 68 -17.34 -0.40 8.81
N GLY A 69 -16.45 0.57 8.84
CA GLY A 69 -15.03 0.36 9.10
C GLY A 69 -14.16 0.90 7.97
N PRO A 70 -12.87 1.15 8.24
CA PRO A 70 -11.93 1.70 7.28
C PRO A 70 -11.82 0.83 6.02
N ARG A 71 -11.65 1.47 4.87
CA ARG A 71 -11.39 0.81 3.59
C ARG A 71 -10.19 1.46 2.94
N ALA A 72 -9.35 0.67 2.29
CA ALA A 72 -8.22 1.21 1.57
C ALA A 72 -7.82 0.37 0.37
N GLU A 73 -7.04 0.98 -0.50
CA GLU A 73 -6.13 0.30 -1.42
C GLU A 73 -4.70 0.81 -1.21
N LEU A 74 -3.72 -0.03 -1.53
CA LEU A 74 -2.31 0.26 -1.36
C LEU A 74 -1.70 0.72 -2.68
N ILE A 75 -0.85 1.75 -2.66
CA ILE A 75 -0.14 2.24 -3.85
C ILE A 75 1.36 2.25 -3.59
N LEU A 76 2.12 1.49 -4.39
CA LEU A 76 3.58 1.57 -4.42
C LEU A 76 4.03 2.30 -5.68
N SER A 77 4.89 3.31 -5.52
CA SER A 77 5.55 4.01 -6.63
C SER A 77 7.04 3.75 -6.61
N VAL A 78 7.61 3.32 -7.73
CA VAL A 78 9.05 3.04 -7.88
C VAL A 78 9.57 3.55 -9.22
N ARG A 79 10.84 3.90 -9.31
CA ARG A 79 11.49 4.20 -10.59
C ARG A 79 11.64 2.93 -11.42
N GLY A 80 11.18 2.98 -12.66
CA GLY A 80 11.28 1.90 -13.64
C GLY A 80 12.67 1.77 -14.25
N GLY A 81 12.94 0.63 -14.87
CA GLY A 81 14.13 0.40 -15.70
C GLY A 81 15.45 0.17 -14.96
N ILE A 82 15.45 0.25 -13.62
CA ILE A 82 16.68 0.07 -12.81
C ILE A 82 16.66 -1.17 -11.89
N ALA A 83 15.50 -1.77 -11.67
CA ALA A 83 15.36 -3.07 -11.00
C ALA A 83 14.12 -3.82 -11.54
N ASP A 84 14.11 -5.15 -11.41
CA ASP A 84 12.95 -6.00 -11.76
C ASP A 84 11.87 -5.91 -10.67
N THR A 85 11.17 -4.78 -10.65
CA THR A 85 10.14 -4.49 -9.64
C THR A 85 8.81 -5.18 -9.91
N ASP A 86 8.61 -5.81 -11.08
CA ASP A 86 7.37 -6.53 -11.42
C ASP A 86 7.10 -7.71 -10.47
N GLN A 87 8.13 -8.22 -9.79
CA GLN A 87 7.99 -9.27 -8.78
C GLN A 87 7.20 -8.81 -7.54
N VAL A 88 6.95 -7.50 -7.40
CA VAL A 88 6.22 -6.91 -6.27
C VAL A 88 4.72 -7.18 -6.28
N LEU A 89 4.17 -7.66 -7.41
CA LEU A 89 2.74 -7.94 -7.58
C LEU A 89 2.20 -8.87 -6.48
N ARG A 90 2.86 -10.01 -6.25
CA ARG A 90 2.42 -10.97 -5.22
C ARG A 90 2.65 -10.45 -3.79
N PRO A 91 3.82 -9.87 -3.45
CA PRO A 91 4.02 -9.16 -2.20
C PRO A 91 2.96 -8.11 -1.88
N LEU A 92 2.57 -7.26 -2.82
CA LEU A 92 1.50 -6.27 -2.61
C LEU A 92 0.14 -6.92 -2.38
N ALA A 93 -0.19 -7.98 -3.12
CA ALA A 93 -1.41 -8.71 -2.89
C ALA A 93 -1.45 -9.35 -1.48
N VAL A 94 -0.31 -9.83 -0.97
CA VAL A 94 -0.19 -10.32 0.42
C VAL A 94 -0.46 -9.20 1.42
N LEU A 95 0.14 -8.02 1.22
CA LEU A 95 -0.10 -6.87 2.09
C LEU A 95 -1.56 -6.41 2.07
N ALA A 96 -2.20 -6.38 0.90
CA ALA A 96 -3.61 -6.02 0.76
C ALA A 96 -4.57 -7.05 1.35
N ALA A 97 -4.16 -8.32 1.43
CA ALA A 97 -4.94 -9.36 2.10
C ALA A 97 -4.77 -9.36 3.63
N SER A 98 -3.78 -8.66 4.18
CA SER A 98 -3.45 -8.72 5.61
C SER A 98 -4.59 -8.29 6.54
N PRO A 99 -5.47 -7.32 6.23
CA PRO A 99 -6.62 -7.03 7.09
C PRO A 99 -7.54 -8.24 7.29
N GLN A 100 -7.80 -8.99 6.21
CA GLN A 100 -8.69 -10.16 6.25
C GLN A 100 -8.04 -11.37 6.92
N VAL A 101 -6.72 -11.54 6.76
CA VAL A 101 -5.99 -12.70 7.27
C VAL A 101 -5.49 -12.50 8.70
N GLU A 102 -5.03 -11.30 9.02
CA GLU A 102 -4.38 -10.96 10.30
C GLU A 102 -5.24 -10.11 11.22
N GLY A 103 -6.41 -9.62 10.76
CA GLY A 103 -7.28 -8.75 11.56
C GLY A 103 -6.68 -7.37 11.82
N LEU A 104 -5.96 -6.82 10.84
CA LEU A 104 -5.22 -5.56 10.94
C LEU A 104 -6.02 -4.39 10.35
N ILE A 105 -6.09 -3.27 11.09
CA ILE A 105 -6.43 -1.97 10.48
C ILE A 105 -5.16 -1.34 9.93
N VAL A 106 -5.12 -1.14 8.62
CA VAL A 106 -4.02 -0.47 7.93
C VAL A 106 -4.30 1.03 7.90
N ALA A 107 -3.44 1.80 8.56
CA ALA A 107 -3.57 3.25 8.70
C ALA A 107 -2.21 3.95 8.52
N PRO A 108 -2.18 5.27 8.22
CA PRO A 108 -0.96 6.05 8.15
C PRO A 108 -0.06 5.88 9.38
N GLY A 109 1.25 5.79 9.17
CA GLY A 109 2.25 5.52 10.19
C GLY A 109 2.39 4.03 10.58
N ALA A 110 1.50 3.15 10.13
CA ALA A 110 1.65 1.71 10.30
C ALA A 110 2.84 1.16 9.50
N SER A 111 3.36 0.02 9.94
CA SER A 111 4.36 -0.73 9.20
C SER A 111 3.77 -2.05 8.77
N LEU A 112 3.90 -2.39 7.49
CA LEU A 112 3.57 -3.71 6.97
C LEU A 112 4.88 -4.42 6.63
N ASP A 113 5.08 -5.62 7.19
CA ASP A 113 6.32 -6.38 7.05
C ASP A 113 6.05 -7.71 6.35
N LEU A 114 6.85 -8.04 5.35
CA LEU A 114 6.75 -9.29 4.60
C LEU A 114 7.71 -10.36 5.10
N GLY A 115 8.67 -10.00 5.96
CA GLY A 115 9.78 -10.84 6.41
C GLY A 115 10.77 -11.22 5.29
N LYS A 116 10.56 -10.73 4.08
CA LYS A 116 11.38 -11.00 2.88
C LYS A 116 11.39 -9.78 1.95
N PRO A 117 12.35 -9.68 1.02
CA PRO A 117 12.42 -8.57 0.08
C PRO A 117 11.12 -8.36 -0.73
N LEU A 118 10.76 -7.10 -0.99
CA LEU A 118 9.62 -6.72 -1.85
C LEU A 118 9.74 -7.25 -3.29
N TRP A 119 10.97 -7.35 -3.80
CA TRP A 119 11.34 -7.99 -5.06
C TRP A 119 12.76 -8.55 -4.91
N THR A 120 13.19 -9.38 -5.86
CA THR A 120 14.55 -9.94 -5.82
C THR A 120 15.61 -8.84 -5.79
N GLY A 121 16.47 -8.87 -4.77
CA GLY A 121 17.53 -7.89 -4.57
C GLY A 121 17.10 -6.57 -3.89
N ALA A 122 15.81 -6.39 -3.58
CA ALA A 122 15.35 -5.21 -2.87
C ALA A 122 15.98 -5.13 -1.47
N PRO A 123 16.48 -3.96 -1.02
CA PRO A 123 16.92 -3.77 0.36
C PRO A 123 15.74 -3.57 1.33
N PHE A 124 14.49 -3.62 0.83
CA PHE A 124 13.27 -3.36 1.59
C PHE A 124 12.51 -4.65 1.86
N THR A 125 12.24 -4.93 3.13
CA THR A 125 11.40 -6.06 3.57
C THR A 125 10.07 -5.63 4.15
N SER A 126 9.90 -4.32 4.34
CA SER A 126 8.71 -3.72 4.94
C SER A 126 8.42 -2.38 4.28
N VAL A 127 7.22 -1.86 4.51
CA VAL A 127 6.76 -0.56 4.03
C VAL A 127 6.20 0.25 5.19
N LEU A 128 6.40 1.57 5.16
CA LEU A 128 5.64 2.51 5.96
C LEU A 128 4.40 2.93 5.17
N VAL A 129 3.24 2.89 5.82
CA VAL A 129 1.99 3.39 5.25
C VAL A 129 1.96 4.91 5.42
N ALA A 130 1.83 5.66 4.32
CA ALA A 130 1.74 7.10 4.33
C ALA A 130 0.28 7.58 4.34
N GLU A 131 0.09 8.89 4.55
CA GLU A 131 -1.19 9.56 4.44
C GLU A 131 -1.79 9.44 3.03
N SER A 132 -3.12 9.27 2.96
CA SER A 132 -3.88 9.20 1.71
C SER A 132 -4.19 10.59 1.13
N GLY A 133 -4.93 10.63 0.01
CA GLY A 133 -5.44 11.87 -0.59
C GLY A 133 -4.44 12.69 -1.42
N GLY A 134 -3.15 12.36 -1.40
CA GLY A 134 -2.12 13.10 -2.14
C GLY A 134 -2.05 12.73 -3.64
N LEU A 135 -1.69 11.48 -3.93
CA LEU A 135 -1.52 11.00 -5.31
C LEU A 135 -2.85 10.59 -5.95
N VAL A 136 -3.72 9.97 -5.16
CA VAL A 136 -5.08 9.59 -5.55
C VAL A 136 -5.97 10.09 -4.42
N GLU A 137 -6.96 10.92 -4.78
CA GLU A 137 -7.96 11.40 -3.83
C GLU A 137 -8.79 10.24 -3.30
N ASP A 138 -9.17 10.31 -2.01
CA ASP A 138 -10.02 9.32 -1.38
C ASP A 138 -11.40 9.27 -2.05
N LEU A 139 -11.97 8.07 -2.12
CA LEU A 139 -13.28 7.84 -2.73
C LEU A 139 -14.35 7.88 -1.65
N GLU A 140 -15.09 8.99 -1.60
CA GLU A 140 -16.27 9.12 -0.76
C GLU A 140 -17.34 8.07 -1.13
N LEU A 141 -17.94 7.47 -0.11
CA LEU A 141 -19.01 6.49 -0.23
C LEU A 141 -20.26 6.97 0.52
N ASP A 142 -21.42 6.46 0.13
CA ASP A 142 -22.67 6.77 0.83
C ASP A 142 -22.64 6.24 2.27
N GLU A 143 -23.15 7.05 3.21
CA GLU A 143 -23.30 6.62 4.60
C GLU A 143 -24.12 5.30 4.68
N PRO A 144 -23.71 4.34 5.54
CA PRO A 144 -22.73 4.47 6.62
C PRO A 144 -21.32 3.97 6.26
N MET A 145 -20.99 3.81 4.98
CA MET A 145 -19.66 3.35 4.58
C MET A 145 -18.63 4.48 4.77
N GLU A 146 -17.47 4.14 5.32
CA GLU A 146 -16.33 5.05 5.33
C GLU A 146 -15.70 5.13 3.93
N PRO A 147 -15.03 6.24 3.58
CA PRO A 147 -14.38 6.41 2.28
C PRO A 147 -13.32 5.34 2.03
N VAL A 148 -13.03 5.08 0.76
CA VAL A 148 -11.86 4.27 0.37
C VAL A 148 -10.64 5.18 0.30
N CYS A 149 -9.69 4.97 1.21
CA CYS A 149 -8.42 5.68 1.21
C CYS A 149 -7.41 5.02 0.26
N PHE A 150 -6.64 5.81 -0.49
CA PHE A 150 -5.57 5.29 -1.33
C PHE A 150 -4.22 5.54 -0.66
N LEU A 151 -3.71 4.52 0.04
CA LEU A 151 -2.58 4.63 0.95
C LEU A 151 -1.24 4.40 0.23
N PRO A 152 -0.36 5.41 0.12
CA PRO A 152 0.97 5.22 -0.44
C PRO A 152 1.84 4.35 0.48
N LEU A 153 2.60 3.44 -0.11
CA LEU A 153 3.56 2.61 0.57
C LEU A 153 4.98 3.13 0.33
N LEU A 154 5.70 3.39 1.42
CA LEU A 154 7.07 3.88 1.41
C LEU A 154 8.01 2.71 1.81
N PRO A 155 8.75 2.10 0.87
CA PRO A 155 9.64 0.98 1.19
C PRO A 155 10.66 1.36 2.27
N MET A 156 10.84 0.51 3.27
CA MET A 156 11.80 0.69 4.36
C MET A 156 12.86 -0.39 4.34
N THR A 157 14.11 0.01 4.49
CA THR A 157 15.19 -0.90 4.85
C THR A 157 15.00 -1.43 6.26
N HIS A 158 15.70 -2.52 6.61
CA HIS A 158 15.63 -3.09 7.97
C HIS A 158 15.99 -2.06 9.06
N ASN A 159 17.01 -1.24 8.81
CA ASN A 159 17.46 -0.23 9.77
C ASN A 159 16.43 0.89 9.96
N GLU A 160 15.78 1.33 8.88
CA GLU A 160 14.70 2.32 8.94
C GLU A 160 13.47 1.78 9.68
N ALA A 161 13.10 0.53 9.44
CA ALA A 161 12.02 -0.13 10.17
C ALA A 161 12.36 -0.25 11.67
N ALA A 162 13.60 -0.59 12.01
CA ALA A 162 14.07 -0.62 13.39
C ALA A 162 14.05 0.78 14.03
N TRP A 163 14.52 1.81 13.32
CA TRP A 163 14.48 3.20 13.76
C TRP A 163 13.04 3.65 14.04
N LYS A 164 12.12 3.42 13.08
CA LYS A 164 10.71 3.76 13.21
C LYS A 164 10.05 3.12 14.43
N ARG A 165 10.42 1.89 14.78
CA ARG A 165 9.88 1.24 16.00
C ARG A 165 10.29 1.95 17.28
N VAL A 166 11.47 2.57 17.32
CA VAL A 166 12.00 3.28 18.49
C VAL A 166 11.59 4.75 18.52
N ARG A 167 11.58 5.40 17.35
CA ARG A 167 11.46 6.86 17.21
C ARG A 167 10.13 7.32 16.61
N GLY A 168 9.36 6.40 16.05
CA GLY A 168 8.07 6.70 15.41
C GLY A 168 8.20 6.98 13.91
N ALA A 169 7.04 6.94 13.23
CA ALA A 169 6.94 7.13 11.79
C ALA A 169 7.24 8.57 11.35
N GLN A 170 6.82 9.55 12.17
CA GLN A 170 7.02 10.96 11.86
C GLN A 170 8.51 11.31 11.81
N GLU A 171 9.28 10.91 12.82
CA GLU A 171 10.72 11.21 12.86
C GLU A 171 11.48 10.55 11.70
N LEU A 172 11.07 9.34 11.27
CA LEU A 172 11.64 8.71 10.08
C LEU A 172 11.32 9.50 8.79
N GLN A 173 10.08 9.96 8.63
CA GLN A 173 9.69 10.78 7.48
C GLN A 173 10.43 12.11 7.45
N GLU A 174 10.59 12.78 8.60
CA GLU A 174 11.38 14.00 8.72
C GLU A 174 12.85 13.79 8.32
N ARG A 175 13.44 12.64 8.67
CA ARG A 175 14.79 12.28 8.19
C ARG A 175 14.83 12.08 6.69
N TRP A 176 13.91 11.33 6.10
CA TRP A 176 13.86 11.17 4.65
C TRP A 176 13.76 12.50 3.92
N LEU A 177 12.91 13.41 4.41
CA LEU A 177 12.78 14.76 3.88
C LEU A 177 14.08 15.57 4.01
N THR A 178 14.68 15.57 5.21
CA THR A 178 15.92 16.31 5.50
C THR A 178 17.07 15.88 4.58
N HIS A 179 17.17 14.58 4.31
CA HIS A 179 18.22 14.02 3.44
C HIS A 179 17.84 13.97 1.96
N GLY A 180 16.64 14.44 1.57
CA GLY A 180 16.16 14.35 0.18
C GLY A 180 16.14 12.91 -0.32
N THR A 181 15.79 11.95 0.54
CA THR A 181 15.80 10.52 0.21
C THR A 181 14.74 10.22 -0.83
N ASP A 182 15.15 9.73 -2.00
CA ASP A 182 14.20 9.31 -3.03
C ASP A 182 13.61 7.94 -2.70
N LEU A 183 12.47 7.93 -2.01
CA LEU A 183 11.80 6.70 -1.59
C LEU A 183 11.29 5.82 -2.74
N ARG A 184 11.33 6.32 -3.97
CA ARG A 184 10.96 5.58 -5.19
C ARG A 184 12.16 4.90 -5.84
N ASP A 185 13.39 5.19 -5.44
CA ASP A 185 14.57 4.50 -5.95
C ASP A 185 14.58 3.06 -5.41
N PRO A 186 14.37 2.03 -6.26
CA PRO A 186 14.33 0.64 -5.84
C PRO A 186 15.68 0.08 -5.39
N LEU A 187 16.77 0.83 -5.57
CA LEU A 187 18.13 0.46 -5.17
C LEU A 187 18.70 1.33 -4.05
N ARG A 188 17.93 2.30 -3.52
CA ARG A 188 18.43 3.20 -2.48
C ARG A 188 18.91 2.43 -1.24
N THR A 189 19.90 3.00 -0.58
CA THR A 189 20.31 2.55 0.76
C THR A 189 19.43 3.17 1.84
N SER A 190 19.63 2.74 3.09
CA SER A 190 19.07 3.41 4.25
C SER A 190 19.44 4.88 4.25
N VAL A 191 18.51 5.74 4.66
CA VAL A 191 18.82 7.12 5.08
C VAL A 191 19.86 7.09 6.21
N PRO A 192 20.71 8.12 6.38
CA PRO A 192 21.52 8.26 7.57
C PRO A 192 20.67 8.31 8.85
N LEU A 193 21.01 7.48 9.84
CA LEU A 193 20.27 7.31 11.09
C LEU A 193 21.11 7.63 12.34
N ASP A 194 22.31 8.17 12.15
CA ASP A 194 23.22 8.59 13.23
C ASP A 194 22.86 9.96 13.83
#